data_AF-A0A061NIQ4-F1
#
_entry.id   AF-A0A061NIQ4-F1
#
_cell.length_a   1.000
_cell.length_b   1.000
_cell.length_c   1.000
_cell.angle_alpha   90.00
_cell.angle_beta   90.00
_cell.angle_gamma   90.00
#
_symmetry.space_group_name_H-M   'P 1'
#
loop_
_entity.id
_entity.type
_entity.pdbx_description
1 polymer ?
#
loop_
_entity_poly.entity_id
_entity_poly.type
_entity_poly.pdbx_seq_one_letter_code
_entity_poly.pdbx_strand_id
1 'polypeptide(L)'
;MDINELAVLHSNRKYIEKYKEYTNQDIAYVNIVPTDNPFRRQLNRKNLVGLADRFNKQGRNIDYRDNMVEFFSEEHLFYKDEGYIGFSDYSVIGAEYSESGFAPYAVAIHIVYPTEENTLEIIHFVSDSNEDIRDPAGKFSEALHKLIKWYQSFNDSRIETFAIGVFKEHYENGTYPGLPTLKKLSIMHHLELIGKLYNGRSYYELLYKMF
;
A
#
# COMPACT_ATOMS: atom_id res chain seq x y z
N MET A 1 24.38 -10.93 20.13
CA MET A 1 23.41 -9.95 19.63
C MET A 1 22.23 -10.02 20.58
N ASP A 2 21.88 -8.91 21.21
CA ASP A 2 20.75 -8.88 22.15
C ASP A 2 19.46 -9.00 21.36
N ILE A 3 18.64 -10.00 21.68
CA ILE A 3 17.36 -10.22 21.00
C ILE A 3 16.42 -9.02 21.17
N ASN A 4 16.51 -8.31 22.30
CA ASN A 4 15.66 -7.16 22.61
C ASN A 4 15.90 -5.95 21.68
N GLU A 5 16.94 -6.00 20.85
CA GLU A 5 17.26 -4.98 19.82
C GLU A 5 16.87 -5.43 18.40
N LEU A 6 16.31 -6.64 18.24
CA LEU A 6 16.04 -7.22 16.93
C LEU A 6 14.58 -7.09 16.50
N ALA A 7 14.40 -6.73 15.24
CA ALA A 7 13.16 -6.97 14.51
C ALA A 7 13.23 -8.37 13.87
N VAL A 8 12.30 -9.25 14.24
CA VAL A 8 12.27 -10.64 13.75
C VAL A 8 11.09 -10.84 12.82
N LEU A 9 11.36 -11.21 11.57
CA LEU A 9 10.35 -11.52 10.57
C LEU A 9 10.02 -13.02 10.56
N HIS A 10 8.77 -13.37 10.79
CA HIS A 10 8.28 -14.75 10.80
C HIS A 10 7.61 -15.12 9.48
N SER A 11 8.37 -15.64 8.53
CA SER A 11 7.83 -16.05 7.22
C SER A 11 7.24 -17.47 7.20
N ASN A 12 7.56 -18.32 8.16
CA ASN A 12 7.10 -19.71 8.18
C ASN A 12 6.93 -20.26 9.60
N ARG A 13 5.75 -20.81 9.88
CA ARG A 13 5.36 -21.31 11.21
C ARG A 13 6.25 -22.45 11.71
N LYS A 14 6.92 -23.20 10.83
CA LYS A 14 7.82 -24.30 11.23
C LYS A 14 9.00 -23.86 12.09
N TYR A 15 9.32 -22.57 12.10
CA TYR A 15 10.42 -22.02 12.87
C TYR A 15 10.00 -21.44 14.23
N ILE A 16 8.71 -21.42 14.56
CA ILE A 16 8.21 -20.84 15.83
C ILE A 16 8.84 -21.53 17.05
N GLU A 17 8.88 -22.87 17.07
CA GLU A 17 9.44 -23.60 18.21
C GLU A 17 10.93 -23.34 18.37
N LYS A 18 11.69 -23.37 17.26
CA LYS A 18 13.12 -22.99 17.26
C LYS A 18 13.34 -21.55 17.74
N TYR A 19 12.45 -20.62 17.36
CA TYR A 19 12.50 -19.24 17.83
C TYR A 19 12.26 -19.15 19.35
N LYS A 20 11.28 -19.88 19.88
CA LYS A 20 11.01 -19.94 21.33
C LYS A 20 12.19 -20.57 22.10
N GLU A 21 12.81 -21.61 21.57
CA GLU A 21 14.01 -22.21 22.16
C GLU A 21 15.18 -21.22 22.21
N TYR A 22 15.40 -20.48 21.11
CA TYR A 22 16.48 -19.50 21.02
C TYR A 22 16.27 -18.29 21.94
N THR A 23 15.03 -17.80 22.04
CA THR A 23 14.69 -16.61 22.83
C THR A 23 14.38 -16.92 24.29
N ASN A 24 14.00 -18.16 24.60
CA ASN A 24 13.57 -18.57 25.92
C ASN A 24 12.46 -17.64 26.48
N GLN A 25 12.80 -16.77 27.45
CA GLN A 25 11.88 -15.79 28.04
C GLN A 25 11.97 -14.41 27.38
N ASP A 26 13.08 -14.11 26.72
CA ASP A 26 13.35 -12.80 26.15
C ASP A 26 12.38 -12.47 25.00
N ILE A 27 12.21 -11.17 24.76
CA ILE A 27 11.23 -10.66 23.79
C ILE A 27 11.97 -9.80 22.80
N ALA A 28 11.93 -10.19 21.52
CA ALA A 28 12.48 -9.36 20.47
C ALA A 28 11.86 -7.96 20.48
N TYR A 29 12.61 -6.94 20.01
CA TYR A 29 12.10 -5.57 19.92
C TYR A 29 10.71 -5.54 19.28
N VAL A 30 10.59 -6.21 18.12
CA VAL A 30 9.33 -6.51 17.44
C VAL A 30 9.38 -7.88 16.78
N ASN A 31 8.24 -8.56 16.76
CA ASN A 31 8.00 -9.76 15.96
C ASN A 31 7.02 -9.43 14.84
N ILE A 32 7.53 -9.33 13.62
CA ILE A 32 6.73 -9.09 12.43
C ILE A 32 6.17 -10.43 11.97
N VAL A 33 4.86 -10.59 12.01
CA VAL A 33 4.18 -11.85 11.74
C VAL A 33 3.07 -11.64 10.70
N PRO A 34 2.82 -12.58 9.79
CA PRO A 34 1.58 -12.60 9.03
C PRO A 34 0.38 -12.38 9.96
N THR A 35 -0.63 -11.63 9.53
CA THR A 35 -1.90 -11.43 10.28
C THR A 35 -2.76 -12.69 10.33
N ASP A 36 -2.12 -13.83 10.57
CA ASP A 36 -2.73 -15.13 10.75
C ASP A 36 -2.97 -15.43 12.24
N ASN A 37 -4.03 -16.18 12.51
CA ASN A 37 -4.38 -16.60 13.86
C ASN A 37 -3.28 -17.43 14.57
N PRO A 38 -2.57 -18.35 13.90
CA PRO A 38 -1.59 -19.21 14.57
C PRO A 38 -0.35 -18.49 15.10
N PHE A 39 0.25 -17.53 14.38
CA PHE A 39 1.35 -16.73 14.93
C PHE A 39 0.87 -15.92 16.13
N ARG A 40 -0.29 -15.26 16.02
CA ARG A 40 -0.90 -14.52 17.13
C ARG A 40 -1.09 -15.37 18.38
N ARG A 41 -1.60 -16.60 18.22
CA ARG A 41 -1.82 -17.53 19.35
C ARG A 41 -0.51 -18.01 19.98
N GLN A 42 0.46 -18.41 19.16
CA GLN A 42 1.69 -19.05 19.62
C GLN A 42 2.76 -18.07 20.12
N LEU A 43 2.75 -16.84 19.61
CA LEU A 43 3.67 -15.76 19.98
C LEU A 43 2.93 -14.64 20.72
N ASN A 44 1.82 -14.97 21.38
CA ASN A 44 1.08 -14.00 22.18
C ASN A 44 2.03 -13.30 23.17
N ARG A 45 1.81 -12.01 23.42
CA ARG A 45 2.61 -11.19 24.35
C ARG A 45 4.09 -11.01 23.95
N LYS A 46 4.47 -11.31 22.70
CA LYS A 46 5.85 -11.12 22.18
C LYS A 46 5.96 -9.91 21.23
N ASN A 47 5.39 -8.75 21.55
CA ASN A 47 5.51 -7.51 20.74
C ASN A 47 5.22 -7.73 19.24
N LEU A 48 3.99 -8.13 18.92
CA LEU A 48 3.61 -8.51 17.56
C LEU A 48 3.30 -7.28 16.68
N VAL A 49 3.86 -7.26 15.47
CA VAL A 49 3.47 -6.35 14.40
C VAL A 49 2.86 -7.19 13.28
N GLY A 50 1.61 -6.89 12.90
CA GLY A 50 0.94 -7.59 11.80
C GLY A 50 1.56 -7.24 10.45
N LEU A 51 1.75 -8.24 9.60
CA LEU A 51 2.20 -8.10 8.21
C LEU A 51 1.15 -8.69 7.28
N ALA A 52 0.54 -7.86 6.45
CA ALA A 52 -0.51 -8.28 5.55
C ALA A 52 -0.40 -7.58 4.20
N ASP A 53 -0.23 -8.35 3.12
CA ASP A 53 -0.48 -7.83 1.78
C ASP A 53 -2.00 -7.78 1.55
N ARG A 54 -2.54 -6.57 1.48
CA ARG A 54 -3.96 -6.32 1.26
C ARG A 54 -4.29 -5.92 -0.16
N PHE A 55 -3.27 -5.75 -1.02
CA PHE A 55 -3.49 -5.37 -2.40
C PHE A 55 -3.92 -6.57 -3.24
N ASN A 56 -5.14 -6.53 -3.78
CA ASN A 56 -5.67 -7.59 -4.63
C ASN A 56 -5.11 -7.47 -6.06
N LYS A 57 -3.86 -7.92 -6.22
CA LYS A 57 -3.14 -7.80 -7.48
C LYS A 57 -3.81 -8.61 -8.60
N GLN A 58 -4.24 -7.93 -9.65
CA GLN A 58 -4.75 -8.57 -10.87
C GLN A 58 -3.64 -8.95 -11.83
N GLY A 59 -3.86 -10.01 -12.61
CA GLY A 59 -2.91 -10.45 -13.65
C GLY A 59 -2.72 -9.43 -14.77
N ARG A 60 -3.74 -8.61 -15.07
CA ARG A 60 -3.66 -7.52 -16.05
C ARG A 60 -4.32 -6.26 -15.51
N ASN A 61 -3.77 -5.09 -15.85
CA ASN A 61 -4.32 -3.79 -15.46
C ASN A 61 -5.77 -3.56 -15.93
N ILE A 62 -6.19 -4.17 -17.04
CA ILE A 62 -7.56 -4.02 -17.54
C ILE A 62 -8.59 -4.70 -16.63
N ASP A 63 -8.19 -5.75 -15.92
CA ASP A 63 -9.09 -6.56 -15.09
C ASP A 63 -9.59 -5.79 -13.86
N TYR A 64 -8.88 -4.72 -13.44
CA TYR A 64 -9.38 -3.81 -12.40
C TYR A 64 -10.64 -3.02 -12.80
N ARG A 65 -11.03 -2.99 -14.10
CA ARG A 65 -12.27 -2.32 -14.51
C ARG A 65 -13.52 -3.01 -13.96
N ASP A 66 -13.46 -4.32 -13.75
CA ASP A 66 -14.60 -5.10 -13.26
C ASP A 66 -14.85 -4.85 -11.77
N ASN A 67 -13.84 -4.35 -11.04
CA ASN A 67 -13.92 -4.00 -9.63
C ASN A 67 -13.14 -2.70 -9.36
N MET A 68 -13.71 -1.57 -9.80
CA MET A 68 -13.02 -0.29 -9.77
C MET A 68 -12.74 0.21 -8.34
N VAL A 69 -13.57 -0.16 -7.36
CA VAL A 69 -13.42 0.20 -5.95
C VAL A 69 -13.48 -1.08 -5.12
N GLU A 70 -12.51 -1.27 -4.24
CA GLU A 70 -12.47 -2.43 -3.33
C GLU A 70 -12.01 -2.03 -1.94
N PHE A 71 -12.41 -2.85 -0.96
CA PHE A 71 -11.89 -2.76 0.39
C PHE A 71 -10.38 -3.00 0.39
N PHE A 72 -9.63 -2.12 1.07
CA PHE A 72 -8.19 -2.25 1.22
C PHE A 72 -7.82 -2.73 2.62
N SER A 73 -8.09 -1.95 3.67
CA SER A 73 -7.68 -2.33 5.02
C SER A 73 -8.45 -1.59 6.12
N GLU A 74 -8.57 -2.23 7.28
CA GLU A 74 -9.02 -1.64 8.53
C GLU A 74 -8.07 -1.94 9.70
N GLU A 75 -6.91 -2.53 9.40
CA GLU A 75 -5.97 -3.01 10.44
C GLU A 75 -5.49 -1.89 11.35
N HIS A 76 -5.31 -0.66 10.82
CA HIS A 76 -4.91 0.50 11.59
C HIS A 76 -5.93 0.91 12.67
N LEU A 77 -7.19 0.46 12.54
CA LEU A 77 -8.23 0.69 13.54
C LEU A 77 -8.21 -0.37 14.65
N PHE A 78 -7.95 -1.64 14.31
CA PHE A 78 -8.22 -2.77 15.23
C PHE A 78 -6.98 -3.48 15.77
N TYR A 79 -5.78 -3.23 15.25
CA TYR A 79 -4.58 -4.00 15.61
C TYR A 79 -4.32 -4.08 17.13
N LYS A 80 -4.61 -3.03 17.89
CA LYS A 80 -4.44 -3.03 19.36
C LYS A 80 -5.44 -3.95 20.06
N ASP A 81 -6.70 -3.92 19.66
CA ASP A 81 -7.76 -4.76 20.21
C ASP A 81 -7.49 -6.25 19.90
N GLU A 82 -6.78 -6.49 18.80
CA GLU A 82 -6.31 -7.80 18.39
C GLU A 82 -4.99 -8.24 19.06
N GLY A 83 -4.41 -7.44 19.95
CA GLY A 83 -3.21 -7.76 20.71
C GLY A 83 -1.88 -7.54 19.99
N TYR A 84 -1.89 -6.78 18.89
CA TYR A 84 -0.69 -6.30 18.21
C TYR A 84 -0.25 -4.93 18.77
N ILE A 85 1.03 -4.64 18.64
CA ILE A 85 1.63 -3.33 18.96
C ILE A 85 1.81 -2.45 17.72
N GLY A 86 1.57 -3.00 16.53
CA GLY A 86 1.61 -2.30 15.25
C GLY A 86 1.08 -3.15 14.10
N PHE A 87 1.04 -2.56 12.92
CA PHE A 87 0.65 -3.19 11.66
C PHE A 87 1.61 -2.71 10.54
N SER A 88 1.57 -3.39 9.39
CA SER A 88 2.35 -3.03 8.21
C SER A 88 1.50 -2.24 7.22
N ASP A 89 2.09 -1.25 6.58
CA ASP A 89 1.54 -0.50 5.44
C ASP A 89 1.99 -1.12 4.10
N TYR A 90 1.61 -2.38 3.86
CA TYR A 90 1.97 -3.07 2.62
C TYR A 90 1.37 -2.31 1.42
N SER A 91 2.24 -1.73 0.60
CA SER A 91 1.82 -0.78 -0.44
C SER A 91 1.09 -1.45 -1.62
N VAL A 92 0.52 -0.63 -2.51
CA VAL A 92 -0.30 -0.97 -3.69
C VAL A 92 0.45 -1.68 -4.84
N ILE A 93 1.54 -2.37 -4.52
CA ILE A 93 2.34 -3.16 -5.47
C ILE A 93 2.12 -4.67 -5.27
N GLY A 94 1.83 -5.07 -4.03
CA GLY A 94 1.71 -6.46 -3.61
C GLY A 94 3.05 -7.19 -3.47
N ALA A 95 3.01 -8.40 -2.89
CA ALA A 95 4.17 -9.21 -2.53
C ALA A 95 4.79 -9.97 -3.71
N GLU A 96 4.03 -10.17 -4.79
CA GLU A 96 4.48 -10.96 -5.94
C GLU A 96 5.54 -10.23 -6.76
N TYR A 97 6.72 -10.83 -6.83
CA TYR A 97 7.77 -10.45 -7.77
C TYR A 97 7.46 -11.00 -9.18
N SER A 98 7.70 -10.19 -10.21
CA SER A 98 7.59 -10.60 -11.60
C SER A 98 8.74 -10.05 -12.42
N GLU A 99 9.39 -10.91 -13.21
CA GLU A 99 10.45 -10.54 -14.16
C GLU A 99 9.90 -9.97 -15.48
N SER A 100 8.59 -10.11 -15.73
CA SER A 100 7.97 -9.71 -16.99
C SER A 100 7.63 -8.22 -16.99
N GLY A 101 8.59 -7.38 -17.35
CA GLY A 101 8.45 -5.92 -17.50
C GLY A 101 7.90 -5.48 -18.87
N PHE A 102 6.92 -6.20 -19.44
CA PHE A 102 6.36 -5.82 -20.74
C PHE A 102 5.50 -4.55 -20.64
N ALA A 103 5.44 -3.79 -21.73
CA ALA A 103 4.54 -2.65 -21.84
C ALA A 103 3.09 -3.14 -21.62
N PRO A 104 2.35 -2.58 -20.64
CA PRO A 104 1.01 -3.05 -20.35
C PRO A 104 0.04 -2.57 -21.43
N TYR A 105 -0.99 -3.37 -21.70
CA TYR A 105 -2.07 -2.98 -22.61
C TYR A 105 -2.91 -1.82 -22.03
N ALA A 106 -3.00 -1.76 -20.70
CA ALA A 106 -3.72 -0.74 -19.97
C ALA A 106 -2.82 -0.05 -18.93
N VAL A 107 -3.02 1.24 -18.73
CA VAL A 107 -2.44 1.98 -17.60
C VAL A 107 -3.47 2.01 -16.47
N ALA A 108 -3.05 1.70 -15.24
CA ALA A 108 -3.88 1.80 -14.06
C ALA A 108 -3.20 2.70 -13.01
N ILE A 109 -3.96 3.59 -12.40
CA ILE A 109 -3.54 4.41 -11.25
C ILE A 109 -4.30 3.93 -10.03
N HIS A 110 -3.59 3.64 -8.95
CA HIS A 110 -4.13 3.04 -7.73
C HIS A 110 -4.07 4.05 -6.60
N ILE A 111 -5.22 4.46 -6.07
CA ILE A 111 -5.32 5.43 -4.98
C ILE A 111 -6.06 4.79 -3.82
N VAL A 112 -5.37 4.69 -2.68
CA VAL A 112 -6.00 4.32 -1.41
C VAL A 112 -6.66 5.58 -0.83
N TYR A 113 -7.83 5.49 -0.22
CA TYR A 113 -8.47 6.62 0.42
C TYR A 113 -9.26 6.18 1.66
N PRO A 114 -9.44 7.07 2.65
CA PRO A 114 -10.24 6.76 3.82
C PRO A 114 -11.74 6.92 3.52
N THR A 115 -12.54 6.04 4.10
CA THR A 115 -14.00 6.16 4.16
C THR A 115 -14.43 7.08 5.30
N GLU A 116 -15.74 7.33 5.41
CA GLU A 116 -16.32 8.05 6.55
C GLU A 116 -16.06 7.32 7.88
N GLU A 117 -16.05 5.99 7.86
CA GLU A 117 -15.73 5.11 8.99
C GLU A 117 -14.22 5.00 9.27
N ASN A 118 -13.38 5.69 8.50
CA ASN A 118 -11.91 5.63 8.55
C ASN A 118 -11.31 4.27 8.17
N THR A 119 -12.09 3.36 7.59
CA THR A 119 -11.52 2.21 6.88
C THR A 119 -10.85 2.70 5.59
N LEU A 120 -10.00 1.88 5.00
CA LEU A 120 -9.32 2.19 3.75
C LEU A 120 -9.96 1.40 2.62
N GLU A 121 -10.29 2.11 1.56
CA GLU A 121 -10.63 1.55 0.26
C GLU A 121 -9.55 1.92 -0.75
N ILE A 122 -9.55 1.23 -1.88
CA ILE A 122 -8.70 1.54 -3.02
C ILE A 122 -9.57 1.69 -4.26
N ILE A 123 -9.28 2.73 -5.04
CA ILE A 123 -9.87 2.95 -6.35
C ILE A 123 -8.82 2.77 -7.45
N HIS A 124 -9.21 2.08 -8.52
CA HIS A 124 -8.36 1.76 -9.67
C HIS A 124 -8.82 2.55 -10.90
N PHE A 125 -8.07 3.59 -11.28
CA PHE A 125 -8.33 4.34 -12.49
C PHE A 125 -7.64 3.70 -13.68
N VAL A 126 -8.39 2.96 -14.49
CA VAL A 126 -7.87 2.26 -15.67
C VAL A 126 -8.10 3.10 -16.93
N SER A 127 -7.11 3.17 -17.83
CA SER A 127 -7.22 3.75 -19.18
C SER A 127 -8.34 3.11 -20.00
N ASP A 128 -8.79 3.77 -21.07
CA ASP A 128 -9.90 3.37 -21.94
C ASP A 128 -9.46 2.57 -23.18
N SER A 129 -8.37 2.98 -23.84
CA SER A 129 -7.91 2.43 -25.13
C SER A 129 -6.98 1.21 -25.00
N ASN A 130 -7.47 0.08 -24.47
CA ASN A 130 -6.62 -1.03 -23.99
C ASN A 130 -6.41 -2.20 -24.97
N GLU A 131 -6.59 -1.98 -26.27
CA GLU A 131 -6.54 -3.04 -27.30
C GLU A 131 -5.12 -3.47 -27.66
N ASP A 132 -4.12 -2.61 -27.44
CA ASP A 132 -2.71 -2.87 -27.73
C ASP A 132 -1.77 -2.20 -26.70
N ILE A 133 -0.45 -2.21 -26.94
CA ILE A 133 0.56 -1.59 -26.06
C ILE A 133 0.99 -0.17 -26.50
N ARG A 134 0.40 0.37 -27.56
CA ARG A 134 0.79 1.66 -28.14
C ARG A 134 0.28 2.82 -27.28
N ASP A 135 0.84 4.00 -27.49
CA ASP A 135 0.44 5.24 -26.83
C ASP A 135 0.21 5.14 -25.30
N PRO A 136 1.24 4.75 -24.52
CA PRO A 136 1.13 4.73 -23.06
C PRO A 136 0.86 6.12 -22.46
N ALA A 137 1.22 7.20 -23.16
CA ALA A 137 0.96 8.57 -22.72
C ALA A 137 -0.53 8.92 -22.82
N GLY A 138 -1.20 8.58 -23.93
CA GLY A 138 -2.64 8.71 -24.09
C GLY A 138 -3.40 7.91 -23.05
N LYS A 139 -3.04 6.65 -22.85
CA LYS A 139 -3.61 5.78 -21.80
C LYS A 139 -3.45 6.36 -20.40
N PHE A 140 -2.26 6.87 -20.08
CA PHE A 140 -2.05 7.58 -18.83
C PHE A 140 -2.97 8.79 -18.69
N SER A 141 -3.12 9.60 -19.74
CA SER A 141 -4.02 10.76 -19.74
C SER A 141 -5.48 10.38 -19.48
N GLU A 142 -5.97 9.29 -20.09
CA GLU A 142 -7.32 8.75 -19.86
C GLU A 142 -7.53 8.36 -18.38
N ALA A 143 -6.59 7.59 -17.81
CA ALA A 143 -6.64 7.18 -16.41
C ALA A 143 -6.54 8.40 -15.46
N LEU A 144 -5.65 9.34 -15.77
CA LEU A 144 -5.44 10.56 -15.01
C LEU A 144 -6.67 11.46 -15.01
N HIS A 145 -7.36 11.59 -16.15
CA HIS A 145 -8.60 12.35 -16.24
C HIS A 145 -9.66 11.81 -15.28
N LYS A 146 -9.79 10.49 -15.18
CA LYS A 146 -10.72 9.84 -14.23
C LYS A 146 -10.33 10.12 -12.79
N LEU A 147 -9.03 10.03 -12.47
CA LEU A 147 -8.49 10.38 -11.14
C LEU A 147 -8.84 11.82 -10.75
N ILE A 148 -8.55 12.79 -11.63
CA ILE A 148 -8.80 14.21 -11.33
C ILE A 148 -10.29 14.50 -11.20
N LYS A 149 -11.13 13.90 -12.03
CA LYS A 149 -12.59 14.03 -11.92
C LYS A 149 -13.11 13.48 -10.59
N TRP A 150 -12.63 12.31 -10.16
CA TRP A 150 -12.98 11.75 -8.85
C TRP A 150 -12.49 12.65 -7.71
N TYR A 151 -11.23 13.09 -7.76
CA TYR A 151 -10.63 13.98 -6.77
C TYR A 151 -11.43 15.28 -6.59
N GLN A 152 -11.89 15.91 -7.67
CA GLN A 152 -12.70 17.13 -7.63
C GLN A 152 -14.07 16.93 -6.94
N SER A 153 -14.59 15.71 -6.94
CA SER A 153 -15.85 15.36 -6.26
C SER A 153 -15.65 14.85 -4.83
N PHE A 154 -14.43 14.52 -4.45
CA PHE A 154 -14.13 13.89 -3.17
C PHE A 154 -13.87 14.95 -2.09
N ASN A 155 -14.63 14.88 -1.00
CA ASN A 155 -14.65 15.93 0.04
C ASN A 155 -13.94 15.47 1.32
N ASP A 156 -12.65 15.17 1.21
CA ASP A 156 -11.80 14.85 2.37
C ASP A 156 -10.36 15.28 2.09
N SER A 157 -9.84 16.21 2.88
CA SER A 157 -8.50 16.78 2.69
C SER A 157 -7.36 15.80 3.00
N ARG A 158 -7.64 14.66 3.63
CA ARG A 158 -6.61 13.65 3.93
C ARG A 158 -5.96 13.11 2.66
N ILE A 159 -6.71 13.03 1.56
CA ILE A 159 -6.18 12.56 0.28
C ILE A 159 -5.29 13.58 -0.44
N GLU A 160 -5.19 14.83 0.04
CA GLU A 160 -4.36 15.88 -0.55
C GLU A 160 -2.86 15.61 -0.32
N THR A 161 -2.31 14.57 -0.93
CA THR A 161 -0.91 14.21 -0.81
C THR A 161 -0.05 14.90 -1.86
N PHE A 162 1.27 14.91 -1.66
CA PHE A 162 2.23 15.39 -2.65
C PHE A 162 1.99 14.74 -4.02
N ALA A 163 1.77 13.43 -4.03
CA ALA A 163 1.53 12.68 -5.27
C ALA A 163 0.26 13.13 -6.00
N ILE A 164 -0.83 13.45 -5.28
CA ILE A 164 -2.03 14.04 -5.90
C ILE A 164 -1.74 15.41 -6.50
N GLY A 165 -0.91 16.24 -5.83
CA GLY A 165 -0.42 17.49 -6.38
C GLY A 165 0.32 17.30 -7.71
N VAL A 166 1.25 16.35 -7.77
CA VAL A 166 2.00 16.02 -9.00
C VAL A 166 1.08 15.47 -10.10
N PHE A 167 0.07 14.66 -9.76
CA PHE A 167 -0.93 14.22 -10.74
C PHE A 167 -1.73 15.39 -11.32
N LYS A 168 -2.10 16.38 -10.51
CA LYS A 168 -2.77 17.61 -10.99
C LYS A 168 -1.86 18.39 -11.94
N GLU A 169 -0.58 18.56 -11.61
CA GLU A 169 0.38 19.23 -12.50
C GLU A 169 0.52 18.52 -13.85
N HIS A 170 0.58 17.18 -13.86
CA HIS A 170 0.61 16.42 -15.11
C HIS A 170 -0.67 16.58 -15.91
N TYR A 171 -1.83 16.64 -15.26
CA TYR A 171 -3.11 16.84 -15.89
C TYR A 171 -3.23 18.23 -16.53
N GLU A 172 -2.86 19.28 -15.79
CA GLU A 172 -2.91 20.68 -16.25
C GLU A 172 -1.94 20.94 -17.41
N ASN A 173 -0.74 20.35 -17.35
CA ASN A 173 0.29 20.54 -18.37
C ASN A 173 0.21 19.53 -19.53
N GLY A 174 -0.65 18.52 -19.45
CA GLY A 174 -0.76 17.45 -20.45
C GLY A 174 0.53 16.63 -20.61
N THR A 175 1.23 16.36 -19.50
CA THR A 175 2.53 15.67 -19.52
C THR A 175 2.45 14.25 -18.99
N TYR A 176 3.33 13.36 -19.46
CA TYR A 176 3.40 11.96 -19.05
C TYR A 176 4.76 11.66 -18.39
N PRO A 177 4.80 11.27 -17.10
CA PRO A 177 6.05 11.06 -16.37
C PRO A 177 6.69 9.68 -16.54
N GLY A 178 6.06 8.79 -17.31
CA GLY A 178 6.48 7.39 -17.44
C GLY A 178 5.87 6.45 -16.39
N LEU A 179 5.71 5.17 -16.75
CA LEU A 179 5.17 4.12 -15.86
C LEU A 179 5.96 3.94 -14.54
N PRO A 180 7.31 4.04 -14.49
CA PRO A 180 8.03 3.93 -13.24
C PRO A 180 7.64 5.04 -12.25
N THR A 181 7.53 6.28 -12.75
CA THR A 181 7.12 7.43 -11.94
C THR A 181 5.68 7.31 -11.48
N LEU A 182 4.78 6.80 -12.32
CA LEU A 182 3.40 6.49 -11.94
C LEU A 182 3.32 5.57 -10.71
N LYS A 183 4.10 4.48 -10.72
CA LYS A 183 4.16 3.54 -9.59
C LYS A 183 4.73 4.23 -8.34
N LYS A 184 5.81 5.00 -8.50
CA LYS A 184 6.40 5.80 -7.41
C LYS A 184 5.37 6.73 -6.79
N LEU A 185 4.60 7.46 -7.58
CA LEU A 185 3.56 8.37 -7.08
C LEU A 185 2.45 7.63 -6.32
N SER A 186 2.04 6.45 -6.79
CA SER A 186 1.02 5.64 -6.10
C SER A 186 1.51 5.16 -4.72
N ILE A 187 2.78 4.75 -4.62
CA ILE A 187 3.43 4.38 -3.35
C ILE A 187 3.56 5.60 -2.43
N MET A 188 4.04 6.73 -2.96
CA MET A 188 4.19 7.97 -2.19
C MET A 188 2.85 8.46 -1.63
N HIS A 189 1.79 8.39 -2.43
CA HIS A 189 0.43 8.70 -1.99
C HIS A 189 0.03 7.82 -0.80
N HIS A 190 0.19 6.50 -0.92
CA HIS A 190 -0.16 5.56 0.14
C HIS A 190 0.58 5.88 1.45
N LEU A 191 1.91 6.01 1.39
CA LEU A 191 2.73 6.27 2.58
C LEU A 191 2.36 7.61 3.26
N GLU A 192 2.15 8.67 2.47
CA GLU A 192 1.76 9.96 3.02
C GLU A 192 0.35 9.90 3.64
N LEU A 193 -0.60 9.21 3.00
CA LEU A 193 -1.96 9.04 3.52
C LEU A 193 -1.98 8.29 4.85
N ILE A 194 -1.33 7.13 4.93
CA ILE A 194 -1.22 6.36 6.18
C ILE A 194 -0.59 7.22 7.28
N GLY A 195 0.45 7.96 6.91
CA GLY A 195 1.12 8.88 7.82
C GLY A 195 0.20 9.97 8.38
N LYS A 196 -0.62 10.59 7.52
CA LYS A 196 -1.62 11.58 7.94
C LYS A 196 -2.67 10.98 8.87
N LEU A 197 -3.14 9.77 8.59
CA LEU A 197 -4.16 9.08 9.39
C LEU A 197 -3.65 8.73 10.79
N TYR A 198 -2.39 8.31 10.92
CA TYR A 198 -1.87 7.79 12.18
C TYR A 198 -1.20 8.87 13.07
N ASN A 199 -0.54 9.87 12.48
CA ASN A 199 0.23 10.86 13.24
C ASN A 199 -0.34 12.28 13.23
N GLY A 200 -1.36 12.56 12.42
CA GLY A 200 -1.85 13.92 12.19
C GLY A 200 -0.79 14.87 11.61
N ARG A 201 0.32 14.34 11.08
CA ARG A 201 1.42 15.09 10.43
C ARG A 201 1.80 14.43 9.12
N SER A 202 2.03 15.24 8.09
CA SER A 202 2.54 14.76 6.82
C SER A 202 4.04 14.40 6.92
N TYR A 203 4.43 13.29 6.29
CA TYR A 203 5.78 12.71 6.30
C TYR A 203 6.73 13.36 5.28
N TYR A 204 6.56 14.65 4.99
CA TYR A 204 7.28 15.34 3.91
C TYR A 204 8.81 15.20 4.00
N GLU A 205 9.40 15.23 5.20
CA GLU A 205 10.86 15.12 5.37
C GLU A 205 11.43 13.70 5.22
N LEU A 206 10.62 12.66 5.45
CA LEU A 206 11.04 11.25 5.30
C LEU A 206 10.95 10.81 3.84
N LEU A 207 9.90 11.24 3.13
CA LEU A 207 9.69 10.88 1.72
C LEU A 207 10.78 11.46 0.80
N TYR A 208 11.28 12.68 1.07
CA TYR A 208 12.35 13.30 0.28
C TYR A 208 13.72 12.61 0.40
N LYS A 209 13.93 11.81 1.46
CA LYS A 209 15.18 11.08 1.68
C LYS A 209 15.14 9.66 1.13
N MET A 210 13.95 9.11 0.88
CA MET A 210 13.75 7.74 0.38
C MET A 210 13.66 7.67 -1.15
N PHE A 211 13.60 8.81 -1.84
CA PHE A 211 13.23 8.91 -3.25
C PHE A 211 13.91 10.07 -3.99
#